data_AF-W7J9B6-F1
#
_entry.id   AF-W7J9B6-F1
#
_cell.length_a   1.000
_cell.length_b   1.000
_cell.length_c   1.000
_cell.angle_alpha   90.00
_cell.angle_beta   90.00
_cell.angle_gamma   90.00
#
_symmetry.space_group_name_H-M   'P 1'
#
loop_
_entity.id
_entity.type
_entity.pdbx_description
1 polymer ?
#
loop_
_entity_poly.entity_id
_entity_poly.type
_entity_poly.pdbx_seq_one_letter_code
_entity_poly.pdbx_strand_id
1 'polypeptide(L)'
;MSKAVTTGFWPAISVTPPNLTGLTTDRVTWGVPAGSGQSGYVFRGGEVDVKTDGSEFTLGTFTHENFPITGLTSQEFDVDLTVNVVFEDGTTADFSFTFHHNETPNVGPAPEDLVDLPTFVSPETVTIDGTEYAVLISGFKQNGVVVRRFVSAENAANSADVVAMFAVSGKPDPVITQVRFKGEVKRTQADEFVEIVNRGTAPADISGWVLGADDAGQDFTFPPGTVLAPGQRIRVYTNEDHPESGGFNHGIKRPIWNDKGDIAKLRDPAGTTVSEHAYGDKATTP
;
A
#
# COMPACT_ATOMS: atom_id res chain seq x y z
N MET A 1 -24.33 -3.43 1.07
CA MET A 1 -23.86 -3.01 -0.28
C MET A 1 -22.70 -3.92 -0.67
N SER A 2 -22.77 -4.65 -1.80
CA SER A 2 -21.78 -5.70 -2.13
C SER A 2 -20.86 -5.37 -3.30
N LYS A 3 -21.30 -4.53 -4.23
CA LYS A 3 -20.51 -4.14 -5.40
C LYS A 3 -20.54 -2.65 -5.66
N ALA A 4 -19.55 -2.20 -6.42
CA ALA A 4 -19.50 -0.89 -7.02
C ALA A 4 -18.88 -0.97 -8.42
N VAL A 5 -19.10 0.06 -9.23
CA VAL A 5 -18.40 0.28 -10.50
C VAL A 5 -17.48 1.47 -10.32
N THR A 6 -16.20 1.29 -10.66
CA THR A 6 -15.20 2.34 -10.63
C THR A 6 -14.89 2.85 -12.04
N THR A 7 -14.62 4.13 -12.15
CA THR A 7 -13.99 4.77 -13.31
C THR A 7 -12.99 5.80 -12.80
N GLY A 8 -12.06 6.28 -13.62
CA GLY A 8 -11.16 7.34 -13.16
C GLY A 8 -10.73 8.28 -14.27
N PHE A 9 -10.28 9.45 -13.86
CA PHE A 9 -9.71 10.45 -14.76
C PHE A 9 -8.58 11.22 -14.09
N TRP A 10 -7.72 11.82 -14.90
CA TRP A 10 -6.55 12.59 -14.45
C TRP A 10 -6.84 14.10 -14.46
N PRO A 11 -7.21 14.73 -13.32
CA PRO A 11 -7.53 16.16 -13.28
C PRO A 11 -6.34 17.09 -13.52
N ALA A 12 -5.15 16.75 -13.03
CA ALA A 12 -4.03 17.68 -12.99
C ALA A 12 -2.66 16.99 -12.95
N ILE A 13 -1.64 17.76 -13.35
CA ILE A 13 -0.22 17.49 -13.12
C ILE A 13 0.36 18.74 -12.44
N SER A 14 1.22 18.58 -11.45
CA SER A 14 1.77 19.71 -10.67
C SER A 14 2.73 20.62 -11.45
N VAL A 15 3.13 20.18 -12.64
CA VAL A 15 3.93 20.94 -13.62
C VAL A 15 3.22 20.98 -14.98
N THR A 16 3.72 21.80 -15.90
CA THR A 16 3.24 21.84 -17.29
C THR A 16 4.30 21.24 -18.21
N PRO A 17 4.34 19.90 -18.37
CA PRO A 17 5.30 19.27 -19.27
C PRO A 17 4.94 19.57 -20.74
N PRO A 18 5.91 19.51 -21.67
CA PRO A 18 5.62 19.68 -23.09
C PRO A 18 4.66 18.59 -23.58
N ASN A 19 3.86 18.93 -24.60
CA ASN A 19 2.90 18.02 -25.23
C ASN A 19 1.92 17.35 -24.23
N LEU A 20 1.59 17.99 -23.11
CA LEU A 20 0.58 17.49 -22.19
C LEU A 20 -0.78 17.35 -22.90
N THR A 21 -1.34 16.14 -22.90
CA THR A 21 -2.68 15.86 -23.45
C THR A 21 -3.40 14.83 -22.57
N GLY A 22 -4.74 14.78 -22.65
CA GLY A 22 -5.54 13.74 -22.01
C GLY A 22 -5.99 14.01 -20.57
N LEU A 23 -5.73 15.20 -20.02
CA LEU A 23 -6.38 15.62 -18.76
C LEU A 23 -7.90 15.47 -18.85
N THR A 24 -8.55 15.19 -17.72
CA THR A 24 -9.99 14.90 -17.59
C THR A 24 -10.47 13.64 -18.33
N THR A 25 -9.54 12.81 -18.80
CA THR A 25 -9.82 11.49 -19.37
C THR A 25 -9.12 10.41 -18.55
N ASP A 26 -9.35 9.15 -18.88
CA ASP A 26 -8.75 7.99 -18.23
C ASP A 26 -7.28 7.75 -18.62
N ARG A 27 -6.76 8.53 -19.59
CA ARG A 27 -5.37 8.49 -20.06
C ARG A 27 -4.78 9.89 -20.18
N VAL A 28 -3.68 10.17 -19.48
CA VAL A 28 -2.92 11.41 -19.59
C VAL A 28 -1.50 11.11 -20.10
N THR A 29 -0.96 11.94 -21.00
CA THR A 29 0.37 11.75 -21.57
C THR A 29 1.16 13.06 -21.62
N TRP A 30 2.48 12.98 -21.53
CA TRP A 30 3.39 14.13 -21.48
C TRP A 30 4.73 13.86 -22.17
N GLY A 31 5.55 14.89 -22.31
CA GLY A 31 6.90 14.80 -22.86
C GLY A 31 6.96 14.93 -24.38
N VAL A 32 8.10 15.40 -24.89
CA VAL A 32 8.39 15.35 -26.34
C VAL A 32 8.96 13.98 -26.65
N PRO A 33 8.30 13.14 -27.48
CA PRO A 33 8.80 11.81 -27.83
C PRO A 33 10.22 11.85 -28.39
N ALA A 34 11.10 11.02 -27.84
CA ALA A 34 12.42 10.73 -28.39
C ALA A 34 12.45 9.39 -29.15
N GLY A 35 11.28 8.75 -29.31
CA GLY A 35 11.12 7.43 -29.93
C GLY A 35 9.67 7.10 -30.27
N SER A 36 9.17 5.99 -29.73
CA SER A 36 7.89 5.37 -30.11
C SER A 36 6.63 6.00 -29.51
N GLY A 37 6.75 6.96 -28.58
CA GLY A 37 5.59 7.56 -27.93
C GLY A 37 5.93 8.59 -26.86
N GLN A 38 4.87 9.12 -26.25
CA GLN A 38 4.93 9.91 -25.03
C GLN A 38 4.83 9.00 -23.81
N SER A 39 5.46 9.37 -22.69
CA SER A 39 5.15 8.76 -21.40
C SER A 39 3.77 9.21 -20.91
N GLY A 40 3.16 8.41 -20.04
CA GLY A 40 1.83 8.72 -19.53
C GLY A 40 1.24 7.69 -18.60
N TYR A 41 0.09 8.03 -18.04
CA TYR A 41 -0.67 7.13 -17.18
C TYR A 41 -2.04 6.80 -17.76
N VAL A 42 -2.49 5.57 -17.50
CA VAL A 42 -3.85 5.12 -17.76
C VAL A 42 -4.43 4.55 -16.47
N PHE A 43 -5.68 4.88 -16.15
CA PHE A 43 -6.43 4.21 -15.10
C PHE A 43 -7.70 3.60 -15.67
N ARG A 44 -7.88 2.30 -15.50
CA ARG A 44 -9.10 1.59 -15.93
C ARG A 44 -9.79 1.02 -14.69
N GLY A 45 -10.96 1.56 -14.38
CA GLY A 45 -11.85 0.98 -13.38
C GLY A 45 -12.68 -0.18 -13.93
N GLY A 46 -13.56 -0.71 -13.10
CA GLY A 46 -14.43 -1.83 -13.44
C GLY A 46 -15.41 -2.16 -12.31
N GLU A 47 -16.04 -3.33 -12.39
CA GLU A 47 -16.84 -3.84 -11.26
C GLU A 47 -15.90 -4.32 -10.14
N VAL A 48 -16.16 -3.88 -8.92
CA VAL A 48 -15.37 -4.20 -7.73
C VAL A 48 -16.28 -4.67 -6.60
N ASP A 49 -15.80 -5.62 -5.80
CA ASP A 49 -16.47 -6.01 -4.56
C ASP A 49 -16.20 -4.96 -3.48
N VAL A 50 -17.28 -4.47 -2.86
CA VAL A 50 -17.19 -3.51 -1.75
C VAL A 50 -17.00 -4.29 -0.46
N LYS A 51 -15.84 -4.14 0.17
CA LYS A 51 -15.48 -4.83 1.41
C LYS A 51 -15.24 -3.84 2.54
N THR A 52 -16.16 -3.83 3.51
CA THR A 52 -16.11 -2.94 4.69
C THR A 52 -15.51 -3.61 5.93
N ASP A 53 -15.01 -4.83 5.79
CA ASP A 53 -14.31 -5.60 6.84
C ASP A 53 -12.81 -5.24 6.96
N GLY A 54 -12.36 -4.23 6.21
CA GLY A 54 -10.96 -3.80 6.14
C GLY A 54 -10.07 -4.72 5.30
N SER A 55 -10.65 -5.67 4.56
CA SER A 55 -9.89 -6.46 3.60
C SER A 55 -9.61 -5.68 2.31
N GLU A 56 -8.50 -6.02 1.68
CA GLU A 56 -8.08 -5.42 0.41
C GLU A 56 -9.00 -5.82 -0.75
N PHE A 57 -9.24 -4.87 -1.64
CA PHE A 57 -9.93 -5.05 -2.91
C PHE A 57 -9.21 -4.27 -4.02
N THR A 58 -9.37 -4.72 -5.28
CA THR A 58 -8.82 -4.00 -6.43
C THR A 58 -9.73 -2.83 -6.77
N LEU A 59 -9.22 -1.61 -6.76
CA LEU A 59 -9.93 -0.39 -7.13
C LEU A 59 -10.01 -0.21 -8.65
N GLY A 60 -8.97 -0.65 -9.36
CA GLY A 60 -8.83 -0.59 -10.81
C GLY A 60 -7.41 -0.96 -11.23
N THR A 61 -7.14 -0.92 -12.52
CA THR A 61 -5.81 -1.15 -13.08
C THR A 61 -5.16 0.19 -13.44
N PHE A 62 -3.96 0.40 -12.90
CA PHE A 62 -3.08 1.50 -13.28
C PHE A 62 -2.05 0.99 -14.29
N THR A 63 -1.83 1.75 -15.36
CA THR A 63 -0.78 1.50 -16.34
C THR A 63 0.13 2.71 -16.43
N HIS A 64 1.43 2.48 -16.28
CA HIS A 64 2.45 3.44 -16.67
C HIS A 64 2.96 3.09 -18.06
N GLU A 65 2.73 3.99 -19.02
CA GLU A 65 3.34 3.97 -20.34
C GLU A 65 4.69 4.69 -20.21
N ASN A 66 5.79 3.93 -20.08
CA ASN A 66 7.14 4.51 -19.97
C ASN A 66 7.85 4.48 -21.33
N PHE A 67 8.01 5.65 -21.95
CA PHE A 67 8.66 5.79 -23.25
C PHE A 67 9.70 6.91 -23.24
N PRO A 68 10.79 6.80 -24.01
CA PRO A 68 11.81 7.83 -24.05
C PRO A 68 11.24 9.21 -24.43
N ILE A 69 11.30 10.16 -23.50
CA ILE A 69 10.87 11.55 -23.71
C ILE A 69 11.97 12.56 -23.41
N THR A 70 11.80 13.78 -23.92
CA THR A 70 12.67 14.93 -23.66
C THR A 70 11.86 16.20 -23.37
N GLY A 71 12.56 17.26 -22.93
CA GLY A 71 11.99 18.59 -22.79
C GLY A 71 11.22 18.83 -21.48
N LEU A 72 11.28 17.89 -20.53
CA LEU A 72 10.76 18.10 -19.18
C LEU A 72 11.55 19.22 -18.48
N THR A 73 10.83 20.11 -17.79
CA THR A 73 11.41 21.16 -16.96
C THR A 73 11.69 20.69 -15.53
N SER A 74 11.03 19.61 -15.10
CA SER A 74 11.25 18.87 -13.87
C SER A 74 11.11 17.39 -14.16
N GLN A 75 12.02 16.58 -13.62
CA GLN A 75 11.95 15.11 -13.69
C GLN A 75 11.05 14.52 -12.61
N GLU A 76 10.80 15.27 -11.54
CA GLU A 76 9.90 14.89 -10.46
C GLU A 76 8.67 15.80 -10.46
N PHE A 77 7.49 15.20 -10.45
CA PHE A 77 6.22 15.93 -10.40
C PHE A 77 5.09 15.02 -9.93
N ASP A 78 3.97 15.62 -9.57
CA ASP A 78 2.80 14.91 -9.06
C ASP A 78 1.72 14.83 -10.16
N VAL A 79 1.04 13.71 -10.23
CA VAL A 79 -0.08 13.46 -11.16
C VAL A 79 -1.28 13.03 -10.34
N ASP A 80 -2.36 13.81 -10.41
CA ASP A 80 -3.56 13.57 -9.63
C ASP A 80 -4.52 12.65 -10.39
N LEU A 81 -5.14 11.72 -9.66
CA LEU A 81 -6.18 10.80 -10.11
C LEU A 81 -7.44 11.05 -9.30
N THR A 82 -8.59 11.17 -9.96
CA THR A 82 -9.90 11.06 -9.32
C THR A 82 -10.53 9.74 -9.73
N VAL A 83 -10.87 8.89 -8.75
CA VAL A 83 -11.62 7.64 -8.96
C VAL A 83 -13.07 7.88 -8.56
N ASN A 84 -13.97 7.74 -9.53
CA ASN A 84 -15.41 7.85 -9.34
C ASN A 84 -15.94 6.46 -9.03
N VAL A 85 -16.74 6.33 -7.99
CA VAL A 85 -17.30 5.06 -7.53
C VAL A 85 -18.81 5.16 -7.50
N VAL A 86 -19.48 4.27 -8.22
CA VAL A 86 -20.94 4.14 -8.25
C VAL A 86 -21.32 2.84 -7.57
N PHE A 87 -21.98 2.92 -6.43
CA PHE A 87 -22.40 1.78 -5.63
C PHE A 87 -23.71 1.18 -6.16
N GLU A 88 -23.98 -0.09 -5.82
CA GLU A 88 -25.20 -0.82 -6.24
C GLU A 88 -26.53 -0.11 -5.90
N ASP A 89 -26.56 0.69 -4.84
CA ASP A 89 -27.75 1.43 -4.42
C ASP A 89 -27.90 2.80 -5.14
N GLY A 90 -26.98 3.14 -6.03
CA GLY A 90 -26.92 4.40 -6.75
C GLY A 90 -26.17 5.52 -6.03
N THR A 91 -25.67 5.29 -4.81
CA THR A 91 -24.76 6.22 -4.15
C THR A 91 -23.51 6.41 -5.00
N THR A 92 -22.98 7.63 -5.03
CA THR A 92 -21.73 7.94 -5.74
C THR A 92 -20.74 8.62 -4.80
N ALA A 93 -19.47 8.28 -4.93
CA ALA A 93 -18.38 8.96 -4.23
C ALA A 93 -17.17 9.10 -5.14
N ASP A 94 -16.49 10.23 -5.04
CA ASP A 94 -15.22 10.48 -5.73
C ASP A 94 -14.09 10.43 -4.71
N PHE A 95 -13.01 9.76 -5.05
CA PHE A 95 -11.80 9.65 -4.22
C PHE A 95 -10.60 10.15 -5.00
N SER A 96 -9.85 11.07 -4.40
CA SER A 96 -8.68 11.69 -4.99
C SER A 96 -7.40 11.08 -4.48
N PHE A 97 -6.45 10.84 -5.38
CA PHE A 97 -5.12 10.31 -5.07
C PHE A 97 -4.07 11.06 -5.88
N THR A 98 -2.88 11.17 -5.32
CA THR A 98 -1.73 11.79 -5.99
C THR A 98 -0.67 10.72 -6.21
N PHE A 99 -0.07 10.71 -7.40
CA PHE A 99 1.03 9.84 -7.78
C PHE A 99 2.26 10.71 -7.98
N HIS A 100 3.30 10.48 -7.19
CA HIS A 100 4.59 11.14 -7.37
C HIS A 100 5.37 10.40 -8.45
N HIS A 101 5.59 11.07 -9.58
CA HIS A 101 6.32 10.56 -10.73
C HIS A 101 7.78 11.03 -10.69
N ASN A 102 8.71 10.12 -10.99
CA ASN A 102 10.11 10.42 -11.22
C ASN A 102 10.56 9.80 -12.55
N GLU A 103 10.77 10.67 -13.55
CA GLU A 103 11.37 10.32 -14.83
C GLU A 103 12.89 10.24 -14.65
N THR A 104 13.40 9.02 -14.65
CA THR A 104 14.82 8.77 -14.43
C THR A 104 15.63 9.01 -15.70
N PRO A 105 16.90 9.44 -15.61
CA PRO A 105 17.74 9.54 -16.79
C PRO A 105 17.84 8.17 -17.49
N ASN A 106 17.48 8.12 -18.77
CA ASN A 106 17.44 6.92 -19.60
C ASN A 106 18.86 6.31 -19.84
N VAL A 107 19.92 6.93 -19.30
CA VAL A 107 21.31 6.48 -19.35
C VAL A 107 21.83 6.27 -17.93
N GLY A 108 22.13 5.03 -17.56
CA GLY A 108 22.67 4.68 -16.25
C GLY A 108 22.26 3.27 -15.80
N PRO A 109 22.62 2.88 -14.56
CA PRO A 109 22.29 1.56 -14.02
C PRO A 109 20.81 1.39 -13.64
N ALA A 110 20.03 2.48 -13.58
CA ALA A 110 18.61 2.48 -13.22
C ALA A 110 17.83 3.46 -14.12
N PRO A 111 17.64 3.11 -15.42
CA PRO A 111 16.86 3.92 -16.36
C PRO A 111 15.35 3.71 -16.18
N GLU A 112 14.91 3.14 -15.06
CA GLU A 112 13.52 2.77 -14.83
C GLU A 112 12.80 3.88 -14.08
N ASP A 113 11.66 4.29 -14.61
CA ASP A 113 10.87 5.34 -14.00
C ASP A 113 10.03 4.85 -12.85
N LEU A 114 9.81 5.75 -11.90
CA LEU A 114 9.32 5.43 -10.58
C LEU A 114 8.03 6.18 -10.32
N VAL A 115 7.08 5.46 -9.74
CA VAL A 115 5.83 6.03 -9.25
C VAL A 115 5.63 5.63 -7.80
N ASP A 116 5.48 6.63 -6.94
CA ASP A 116 5.23 6.47 -5.51
C ASP A 116 3.91 7.16 -5.11
N LEU A 117 3.35 6.77 -3.97
CA LEU A 117 2.14 7.38 -3.40
C LEU A 117 2.52 8.26 -2.20
N PRO A 118 2.53 9.60 -2.32
CA PRO A 118 2.84 10.50 -1.21
C PRO A 118 1.80 10.44 -0.08
N THR A 119 0.55 10.15 -0.42
CA THR A 119 -0.53 9.92 0.56
C THR A 119 -1.28 8.65 0.21
N PHE A 120 -1.67 7.88 1.23
CA PHE A 120 -2.38 6.62 1.06
C PHE A 120 -3.88 6.77 1.33
N VAL A 121 -4.30 7.83 2.03
CA VAL A 121 -5.69 8.07 2.41
C VAL A 121 -6.26 9.12 1.47
N SER A 122 -7.36 8.80 0.79
CA SER A 122 -8.13 9.83 0.09
C SER A 122 -8.75 10.80 1.10
N PRO A 123 -8.75 12.11 0.82
CA PRO A 123 -9.34 13.10 1.72
C PRO A 123 -10.86 13.03 1.79
N GLU A 124 -11.51 12.36 0.83
CA GLU A 124 -12.95 12.17 0.75
C GLU A 124 -13.44 10.94 1.52
N THR A 125 -14.70 10.98 1.93
CA THR A 125 -15.37 9.88 2.63
C THR A 125 -16.67 9.48 1.93
N VAL A 126 -17.11 8.26 2.23
CA VAL A 126 -18.42 7.73 1.85
C VAL A 126 -19.10 7.11 3.06
N THR A 127 -20.42 7.28 3.18
CA THR A 127 -21.21 6.60 4.21
C THR A 127 -21.80 5.32 3.64
N ILE A 128 -21.46 4.18 4.23
CA ILE A 128 -22.01 2.86 3.88
C ILE A 128 -22.66 2.28 5.14
N ASP A 129 -23.94 1.93 5.06
CA ASP A 129 -24.71 1.35 6.17
C ASP A 129 -24.60 2.16 7.49
N GLY A 130 -24.53 3.49 7.38
CA GLY A 130 -24.45 4.44 8.51
C GLY A 130 -23.05 4.64 9.11
N THR A 131 -22.02 3.99 8.56
CA THR A 131 -20.62 4.19 8.96
C THR A 131 -19.89 4.99 7.88
N GLU A 132 -19.14 6.01 8.30
CA GLU A 132 -18.31 6.80 7.41
C GLU A 132 -16.96 6.10 7.18
N TYR A 133 -16.62 5.88 5.92
CA TYR A 133 -15.38 5.26 5.47
C TYR A 133 -14.60 6.21 4.58
N ALA A 134 -13.27 6.20 4.71
CA ALA A 134 -12.37 6.71 3.67
C ALA A 134 -11.81 5.54 2.86
N VAL A 135 -11.24 5.85 1.70
CA VAL A 135 -10.51 4.87 0.88
C VAL A 135 -9.01 5.02 1.13
N LEU A 136 -8.37 3.93 1.53
CA LEU A 136 -6.92 3.82 1.69
C LEU A 136 -6.35 2.99 0.54
N ILE A 137 -5.42 3.53 -0.25
CA ILE A 137 -4.61 2.73 -1.18
C ILE A 137 -3.54 1.98 -0.38
N SER A 138 -3.52 0.67 -0.51
CA SER A 138 -2.51 -0.20 0.08
C SER A 138 -1.20 -0.19 -0.73
N GLY A 139 -1.34 -0.16 -2.05
CA GLY A 139 -0.26 -0.10 -3.03
C GLY A 139 -0.68 -0.65 -4.40
N PHE A 140 0.32 -0.98 -5.21
CA PHE A 140 0.22 -1.59 -6.53
C PHE A 140 0.46 -3.09 -6.43
N LYS A 141 -0.49 -3.92 -6.87
CA LYS A 141 -0.35 -5.37 -6.85
C LYS A 141 0.11 -5.89 -8.21
N GLN A 142 1.24 -6.58 -8.22
CA GLN A 142 1.76 -7.30 -9.37
C GLN A 142 2.15 -8.72 -8.96
N ASN A 143 1.75 -9.71 -9.76
CA ASN A 143 2.06 -11.13 -9.49
C ASN A 143 1.69 -11.58 -8.06
N GLY A 144 0.62 -11.01 -7.50
CA GLY A 144 0.16 -11.30 -6.14
C GLY A 144 0.81 -10.47 -5.02
N VAL A 145 1.85 -9.68 -5.32
CA VAL A 145 2.60 -8.89 -4.33
C VAL A 145 2.20 -7.43 -4.40
N VAL A 146 1.86 -6.82 -3.26
CA VAL A 146 1.59 -5.38 -3.14
C VAL A 146 2.88 -4.63 -2.87
N VAL A 147 3.20 -3.66 -3.72
CA VAL A 147 4.35 -2.76 -3.60
C VAL A 147 3.89 -1.30 -3.55
N ARG A 148 4.66 -0.42 -2.92
CA ARG A 148 4.36 1.03 -2.85
C ARG A 148 5.06 1.86 -3.90
N ARG A 149 6.12 1.29 -4.44
CA ARG A 149 6.90 1.84 -5.53
C ARG A 149 6.66 1.01 -6.77
N PHE A 150 6.15 1.65 -7.79
CA PHE A 150 5.86 1.05 -9.06
C PHE A 150 6.95 1.44 -10.05
N VAL A 151 7.66 0.43 -10.57
CA VAL A 151 8.84 0.62 -11.43
C VAL A 151 8.50 0.16 -12.83
N SER A 152 8.80 0.97 -13.83
CA SER A 152 8.49 0.63 -15.23
C SER A 152 9.75 0.70 -16.07
N ALA A 153 10.07 -0.40 -16.75
CA ALA A 153 11.19 -0.42 -17.69
C ALA A 153 10.93 0.52 -18.87
N GLU A 154 12.00 1.15 -19.34
CA GLU A 154 11.99 2.01 -20.51
C GLU A 154 11.45 1.31 -21.77
N ASN A 155 10.72 2.05 -22.60
CA ASN A 155 10.06 1.57 -23.82
C ASN A 155 8.98 0.49 -23.61
N ALA A 156 8.33 0.48 -22.45
CA ALA A 156 7.28 -0.49 -22.14
C ALA A 156 6.12 0.15 -21.38
N ALA A 157 4.94 -0.44 -21.55
CA ALA A 157 3.83 -0.20 -20.65
C ALA A 157 3.86 -1.25 -19.54
N ASN A 158 3.87 -0.82 -18.28
CA ASN A 158 3.74 -1.69 -17.12
C ASN A 158 2.38 -1.46 -16.46
N SER A 159 1.73 -2.52 -15.97
CA SER A 159 0.42 -2.41 -15.32
C SER A 159 0.39 -3.11 -13.96
N ALA A 160 -0.36 -2.54 -13.03
CA ALA A 160 -0.67 -3.11 -11.72
C ALA A 160 -2.12 -2.84 -11.32
N ASP A 161 -2.66 -3.72 -10.49
CA ASP A 161 -3.89 -3.44 -9.78
C ASP A 161 -3.61 -2.43 -8.67
N VAL A 162 -4.37 -1.33 -8.65
CA VAL A 162 -4.40 -0.43 -7.49
C VAL A 162 -5.25 -1.12 -6.44
N VAL A 163 -4.63 -1.51 -5.34
CA VAL A 163 -5.33 -2.20 -4.24
C VAL A 163 -5.68 -1.19 -3.16
N ALA A 164 -6.93 -1.20 -2.75
CA ALA A 164 -7.47 -0.31 -1.73
C ALA A 164 -8.21 -1.09 -0.64
N MET A 165 -8.56 -0.39 0.43
CA MET A 165 -9.43 -0.88 1.50
C MET A 165 -10.29 0.26 2.02
N PHE A 166 -11.49 -0.06 2.51
CA PHE A 166 -12.30 0.90 3.25
C PHE A 166 -11.84 0.95 4.69
N ALA A 167 -11.50 2.14 5.15
CA ALA A 167 -11.05 2.41 6.51
C ALA A 167 -12.10 3.27 7.22
N VAL A 168 -12.48 2.91 8.44
CA VAL A 168 -13.41 3.74 9.22
C VAL A 168 -12.78 5.12 9.44
N SER A 169 -13.50 6.16 9.04
CA SER A 169 -13.02 7.54 9.08
C SER A 169 -12.69 7.97 10.52
N GLY A 170 -11.56 8.65 10.67
CA GLY A 170 -11.07 9.24 11.92
C GLY A 170 -10.54 8.24 12.96
N LYS A 171 -10.39 6.96 12.62
CA LYS A 171 -9.93 5.93 13.57
C LYS A 171 -8.60 5.29 13.15
N PRO A 172 -7.72 4.93 14.10
CA PRO A 172 -6.62 4.02 13.84
C PRO A 172 -7.13 2.59 13.72
N ASP A 173 -6.42 1.75 12.94
CA ASP A 173 -6.68 0.31 12.86
C ASP A 173 -5.37 -0.47 12.68
N PRO A 174 -4.53 -0.62 13.73
CA PRO A 174 -3.31 -1.40 13.64
C PRO A 174 -3.62 -2.89 13.59
N VAL A 175 -3.20 -3.54 12.50
CA VAL A 175 -3.39 -4.99 12.32
C VAL A 175 -2.14 -5.70 11.87
N ILE A 176 -2.06 -6.99 12.19
CA ILE A 176 -1.04 -7.88 11.67
C ILE A 176 -1.46 -8.34 10.27
N THR A 177 -0.65 -8.02 9.26
CA THR A 177 -0.91 -8.37 7.86
C THR A 177 -0.13 -9.59 7.39
N GLN A 178 1.02 -9.88 8.00
CA GLN A 178 1.87 -10.99 7.59
C GLN A 178 2.70 -11.51 8.76
N VAL A 179 2.88 -12.83 8.80
CA VAL A 179 3.94 -13.48 9.57
C VAL A 179 4.83 -14.23 8.58
N ARG A 180 6.12 -13.83 8.49
CA ARG A 180 7.14 -14.62 7.81
C ARG A 180 7.75 -15.57 8.83
N PHE A 181 7.47 -16.85 8.64
CA PHE A 181 7.94 -17.97 9.46
C PHE A 181 8.73 -18.94 8.55
N LYS A 182 9.50 -19.86 9.15
CA LYS A 182 10.47 -20.71 8.42
C LYS A 182 11.58 -19.87 7.78
N GLY A 183 12.22 -19.04 8.59
CA GLY A 183 13.33 -18.21 8.14
C GLY A 183 14.44 -19.02 7.44
N GLU A 184 15.13 -18.37 6.51
CA GLU A 184 16.20 -18.96 5.70
C GLU A 184 17.56 -18.91 6.41
N VAL A 185 17.71 -18.02 7.40
CA VAL A 185 18.94 -17.91 8.18
C VAL A 185 19.09 -19.13 9.08
N LYS A 186 20.00 -20.04 8.71
CA LYS A 186 20.18 -21.31 9.40
C LYS A 186 20.38 -21.14 10.91
N ARG A 187 19.70 -21.99 11.67
CA ARG A 187 19.71 -22.09 13.15
C ARG A 187 19.01 -20.95 13.89
N THR A 188 19.09 -19.71 13.41
CA THR A 188 18.53 -18.55 14.13
C THR A 188 17.21 -18.07 13.56
N GLN A 189 16.96 -18.28 12.26
CA GLN A 189 15.80 -17.74 11.53
C GLN A 189 15.61 -16.25 11.81
N ALA A 190 16.73 -15.52 11.79
CA ALA A 190 16.78 -14.11 12.17
C ALA A 190 15.94 -13.22 11.24
N ASP A 191 15.69 -13.71 10.02
CA ASP A 191 14.97 -13.08 8.93
C ASP A 191 13.44 -13.27 8.99
N GLU A 192 12.94 -13.98 10.00
CA GLU A 192 11.52 -14.03 10.32
C GLU A 192 11.03 -12.68 10.83
N PHE A 193 9.79 -12.33 10.50
CA PHE A 193 9.20 -11.07 10.92
C PHE A 193 7.68 -11.14 11.02
N VAL A 194 7.11 -10.19 11.75
CA VAL A 194 5.69 -9.86 11.68
C VAL A 194 5.53 -8.45 11.12
N GLU A 195 4.66 -8.31 10.13
CA GLU A 195 4.30 -7.02 9.56
C GLU A 195 3.01 -6.51 10.20
N ILE A 196 3.04 -5.25 10.63
CA ILE A 196 1.89 -4.53 11.17
C ILE A 196 1.63 -3.31 10.29
N VAL A 197 0.36 -3.06 10.02
CA VAL A 197 -0.10 -1.92 9.22
C VAL A 197 -1.18 -1.18 9.98
N ASN A 198 -1.10 0.16 10.02
CA ASN A 198 -2.26 0.96 10.40
C ASN A 198 -3.17 1.11 9.18
N ARG A 199 -4.25 0.33 9.13
CA ARG A 199 -5.28 0.41 8.07
C ARG A 199 -6.28 1.56 8.28
N GLY A 200 -6.16 2.26 9.40
CA GLY A 200 -7.03 3.38 9.76
C GLY A 200 -6.63 4.68 9.07
N THR A 201 -7.45 5.71 9.25
CA THR A 201 -7.23 7.06 8.70
C THR A 201 -6.69 8.04 9.74
N ALA A 202 -6.50 7.60 10.99
CA ALA A 202 -5.87 8.38 12.04
C ALA A 202 -4.54 7.74 12.51
N PRO A 203 -3.57 8.53 12.97
CA PRO A 203 -2.35 7.99 13.57
C PRO A 203 -2.66 7.08 14.76
N ALA A 204 -1.94 5.96 14.86
CA ALA A 204 -2.05 5.01 15.96
C ALA A 204 -0.82 5.10 16.86
N ASP A 205 -0.99 5.55 18.11
CA ASP A 205 0.06 5.41 19.12
C ASP A 205 0.05 3.97 19.65
N ILE A 206 1.09 3.22 19.30
CA ILE A 206 1.29 1.83 19.70
C ILE A 206 2.37 1.70 20.78
N SER A 207 2.71 2.79 21.46
CA SER A 207 3.67 2.78 22.57
C SER A 207 3.25 1.78 23.66
N GLY A 208 4.17 0.88 24.03
CA GLY A 208 3.90 -0.13 25.07
C GLY A 208 2.95 -1.25 24.64
N TRP A 209 2.49 -1.28 23.38
CA TRP A 209 1.78 -2.43 22.84
C TRP A 209 2.72 -3.64 22.80
N VAL A 210 2.14 -4.84 22.82
CA VAL A 210 2.89 -6.10 22.84
C VAL A 210 2.54 -6.92 21.60
N LEU A 211 3.55 -7.23 20.80
CA LEU A 211 3.49 -8.25 19.75
C LEU A 211 4.06 -9.56 20.29
N GLY A 212 3.34 -10.66 20.13
CA GLY A 212 3.84 -11.98 20.51
C GLY A 212 2.95 -13.11 20.00
N ALA A 213 3.15 -14.32 20.50
CA ALA A 213 2.19 -15.41 20.39
C ALA A 213 2.00 -16.04 21.78
N ASP A 214 1.73 -17.34 21.87
CA ASP A 214 1.33 -17.97 23.14
C ASP A 214 2.50 -18.49 24.00
N ASP A 215 3.74 -18.52 23.48
CA ASP A 215 4.90 -19.01 24.23
C ASP A 215 5.66 -17.90 24.97
N ALA A 216 6.14 -18.23 26.17
CA ALA A 216 6.94 -17.33 26.98
C ALA A 216 8.23 -16.90 26.26
N GLY A 217 8.52 -15.60 26.31
CA GLY A 217 9.71 -15.01 25.70
C GLY A 217 9.60 -14.74 24.21
N GLN A 218 8.39 -14.74 23.64
CA GLN A 218 8.12 -14.25 22.28
C GLN A 218 7.65 -12.78 22.26
N ASP A 219 7.32 -12.20 23.42
CA ASP A 219 6.76 -10.86 23.50
C ASP A 219 7.81 -9.78 23.16
N PHE A 220 7.44 -8.92 22.21
CA PHE A 220 8.10 -7.68 21.86
C PHE A 220 7.23 -6.51 22.32
N THR A 221 7.79 -5.60 23.11
CA THR A 221 7.09 -4.39 23.55
C THR A 221 7.55 -3.19 22.73
N PHE A 222 6.61 -2.50 22.09
CA PHE A 222 6.93 -1.31 21.31
C PHE A 222 7.47 -0.18 22.20
N PRO A 223 8.57 0.48 21.79
CA PRO A 223 9.16 1.55 22.58
C PRO A 223 8.24 2.78 22.66
N PRO A 224 8.40 3.62 23.70
CA PRO A 224 7.64 4.86 23.82
C PRO A 224 7.81 5.78 22.60
N GLY A 225 6.73 6.44 22.21
CA GLY A 225 6.69 7.35 21.06
C GLY A 225 6.51 6.65 19.71
N THR A 226 6.20 5.34 19.69
CA THR A 226 5.95 4.63 18.44
C THR A 226 4.56 4.96 17.92
N VAL A 227 4.51 5.75 16.84
CA VAL A 227 3.26 6.15 16.18
C VAL A 227 3.26 5.65 14.75
N LEU A 228 2.19 4.93 14.36
CA LEU A 228 1.94 4.53 12.98
C LEU A 228 1.02 5.53 12.29
N ALA A 229 1.53 6.23 11.29
CA ALA A 229 0.71 7.05 10.40
C ALA A 229 -0.30 6.18 9.63
N PRO A 230 -1.40 6.76 9.11
CA PRO A 230 -2.32 6.05 8.23
C PRO A 230 -1.60 5.35 7.06
N GLY A 231 -1.91 4.08 6.86
CA GLY A 231 -1.23 3.23 5.88
C GLY A 231 0.22 2.87 6.23
N GLN A 232 0.84 3.37 7.30
CA GLN A 232 2.23 3.01 7.60
C GLN A 232 2.37 1.51 7.91
N ARG A 233 3.38 0.88 7.31
CA ARG A 233 3.77 -0.51 7.57
C ARG A 233 5.06 -0.53 8.38
N ILE A 234 5.13 -1.41 9.36
CA ILE A 234 6.37 -1.70 10.09
C ILE A 234 6.55 -3.20 10.20
N ARG A 235 7.80 -3.64 10.35
CA ARG A 235 8.14 -5.03 10.62
C ARG A 235 8.93 -5.15 11.91
N VAL A 236 8.63 -6.20 12.67
CA VAL A 236 9.43 -6.62 13.83
C VAL A 236 10.14 -7.91 13.45
N TYR A 237 11.46 -7.83 13.28
CA TYR A 237 12.29 -8.99 12.93
C TYR A 237 12.73 -9.75 14.18
N THR A 238 12.95 -11.06 14.03
CA THR A 238 13.48 -11.91 15.09
C THR A 238 14.86 -11.44 15.55
N ASN A 239 15.79 -11.19 14.61
CA ASN A 239 17.13 -10.70 14.94
C ASN A 239 17.87 -10.04 13.76
N GLU A 240 17.19 -9.20 12.99
CA GLU A 240 17.78 -8.42 11.89
C GLU A 240 17.37 -6.95 11.99
N ASP A 241 18.25 -6.06 11.54
CA ASP A 241 18.02 -4.62 11.53
C ASP A 241 17.67 -4.17 10.11
N HIS A 242 16.41 -3.75 9.92
CA HIS A 242 15.87 -3.27 8.65
C HIS A 242 15.25 -1.88 8.79
N PRO A 243 16.07 -0.79 8.81
CA PRO A 243 15.59 0.59 8.96
C PRO A 243 14.51 0.98 7.95
N GLU A 244 14.58 0.44 6.73
CA GLU A 244 13.61 0.65 5.65
C GLU A 244 12.19 0.14 5.97
N SER A 245 12.05 -0.72 6.98
CA SER A 245 10.78 -1.29 7.43
C SER A 245 10.41 -0.88 8.87
N GLY A 246 11.01 0.20 9.37
CA GLY A 246 10.79 0.72 10.72
C GLY A 246 11.86 0.33 11.73
N GLY A 247 12.75 -0.60 11.41
CA GLY A 247 13.95 -0.91 12.21
C GLY A 247 13.68 -1.62 13.54
N PHE A 248 12.51 -2.26 13.72
CA PHE A 248 12.24 -3.01 14.95
C PHE A 248 12.88 -4.40 14.89
N ASN A 249 13.64 -4.70 15.94
CA ASN A 249 14.40 -5.91 16.08
C ASN A 249 14.19 -6.47 17.50
N HIS A 250 13.75 -7.73 17.60
CA HIS A 250 13.52 -8.41 18.87
C HIS A 250 14.82 -8.75 19.59
N GLY A 251 15.92 -8.95 18.85
CA GLY A 251 17.23 -9.27 19.39
C GLY A 251 17.39 -10.72 19.86
N ILE A 252 16.45 -11.61 19.50
CA ILE A 252 16.44 -13.00 19.96
C ILE A 252 17.21 -13.89 18.99
N LYS A 253 18.25 -14.55 19.50
CA LYS A 253 19.17 -15.39 18.71
C LYS A 253 18.66 -16.80 18.39
N ARG A 254 17.34 -17.02 18.51
CA ARG A 254 16.67 -18.29 18.26
C ARG A 254 15.36 -18.02 17.50
N PRO A 255 14.83 -19.01 16.78
CA PRO A 255 13.48 -18.92 16.24
C PRO A 255 12.45 -18.54 17.30
N ILE A 256 11.56 -17.63 16.93
CA ILE A 256 10.42 -17.19 17.74
C ILE A 256 9.14 -17.74 17.15
N TRP A 257 9.00 -17.72 15.83
CA TRP A 257 7.77 -18.09 15.15
C TRP A 257 7.75 -19.59 14.83
N ASN A 258 6.71 -20.29 15.27
CA ASN A 258 6.61 -21.74 15.08
C ASN A 258 6.55 -22.13 13.59
N ASP A 259 7.53 -22.90 13.11
CA ASP A 259 7.59 -23.41 11.74
C ASP A 259 6.33 -24.18 11.30
N LYS A 260 5.57 -24.77 12.23
CA LYS A 260 4.30 -25.44 11.87
C LYS A 260 3.15 -24.46 11.70
N GLY A 261 3.20 -23.31 12.34
CA GLY A 261 2.09 -22.36 12.42
C GLY A 261 1.61 -22.11 13.84
N ASP A 262 1.16 -20.89 14.07
CA ASP A 262 0.58 -20.40 15.33
C ASP A 262 -0.34 -19.19 15.05
N ILE A 263 -0.74 -18.47 16.10
CA ILE A 263 -1.48 -17.21 16.01
C ILE A 263 -0.63 -16.09 16.61
N ALA A 264 -0.16 -15.18 15.75
CA ALA A 264 0.47 -13.94 16.21
C ALA A 264 -0.59 -12.98 16.74
N LYS A 265 -0.29 -12.28 17.83
CA LYS A 265 -1.21 -11.40 18.56
C LYS A 265 -0.56 -10.03 18.80
N LEU A 266 -1.32 -8.99 18.51
CA LEU A 266 -1.00 -7.61 18.86
C LEU A 266 -1.94 -7.17 19.98
N ARG A 267 -1.40 -6.78 21.13
CA ARG A 267 -2.13 -6.41 22.33
C ARG A 267 -1.82 -4.99 22.76
N ASP A 268 -2.84 -4.27 23.22
CA ASP A 268 -2.68 -2.95 23.82
C ASP A 268 -2.02 -3.05 25.23
N PRO A 269 -1.66 -1.93 25.88
CA PRO A 269 -1.03 -1.94 27.20
C PRO A 269 -1.96 -2.45 28.32
N ALA A 270 -3.26 -2.52 28.09
CA ALA A 270 -4.22 -3.12 29.01
C ALA A 270 -4.31 -4.65 28.84
N GLY A 271 -3.62 -5.22 27.84
CA GLY A 271 -3.64 -6.63 27.49
C GLY A 271 -4.78 -7.04 26.56
N THR A 272 -5.55 -6.08 26.04
CA THR A 272 -6.62 -6.34 25.08
C THR A 272 -6.00 -6.70 23.73
N THR A 273 -6.40 -7.83 23.15
CA THR A 273 -6.01 -8.18 21.79
C THR A 273 -6.69 -7.25 20.78
N VAL A 274 -5.87 -6.54 20.01
CA VAL A 274 -6.30 -5.63 18.93
C VAL A 274 -6.32 -6.36 17.58
N SER A 275 -5.35 -7.24 17.33
CA SER A 275 -5.26 -8.02 16.10
C SER A 275 -4.71 -9.41 16.36
N GLU A 276 -5.22 -10.39 15.62
CA GLU A 276 -4.68 -11.75 15.54
C GLU A 276 -4.42 -12.13 14.10
N HIS A 277 -3.38 -12.92 13.85
CA HIS A 277 -3.07 -13.44 12.53
C HIS A 277 -2.58 -14.88 12.63
N ALA A 278 -3.41 -15.80 12.14
CA ALA A 278 -3.07 -17.21 12.09
C ALA A 278 -2.20 -17.54 10.87
N TYR A 279 -1.16 -18.34 11.04
CA TYR A 279 -0.23 -18.73 9.99
C TYR A 279 0.12 -20.22 10.04
N GLY A 280 0.75 -20.75 8.99
CA GLY A 280 1.02 -22.18 8.87
C GLY A 280 -0.25 -23.03 8.96
N ASP A 281 -0.21 -24.12 9.73
CA ASP A 281 -1.33 -25.04 9.93
C ASP A 281 -2.52 -24.42 10.71
N LYS A 282 -2.35 -23.20 11.24
CA LYS A 282 -3.44 -22.43 11.88
C LYS A 282 -4.14 -21.47 10.93
N ALA A 283 -3.52 -21.11 9.80
CA ALA A 283 -4.20 -20.31 8.80
C ALA A 283 -5.39 -21.11 8.25
N THR A 284 -6.57 -20.51 8.21
CA THR A 284 -7.68 -21.07 7.44
C THR A 284 -7.22 -21.14 5.99
N THR A 285 -7.28 -22.33 5.40
CA THR A 285 -6.99 -22.51 3.97
C THR A 285 -7.93 -21.60 3.18
N PRO A 286 -7.42 -20.79 2.23
CA PRO A 286 -8.27 -20.02 1.33
C PRO A 286 -9.28 -20.89 0.58
#